data_AF-A0A6N9IX39-F1
#
_entry.id   AF-A0A6N9IX39-F1
#
_cell.length_a   1.000
_cell.length_b   1.000
_cell.length_c   1.000
_cell.angle_alpha   90.00
_cell.angle_beta   90.00
_cell.angle_gamma   90.00
#
_symmetry.space_group_name_H-M   'P 1'
#
loop_
_entity.id
_entity.type
_entity.pdbx_description
1 polymer ?
#
loop_
_entity_poly.entity_id
_entity_poly.type
_entity_poly.pdbx_seq_one_letter_code
_entity_poly.pdbx_strand_id
1 'polypeptide(L)'
;MIELINKDGLSVSKNSKAIHEELFRGTGCVMGDGASIFVQNESITEKYIVISKDNDLKTDQRFAASRFDEALELFQKWLSQ
;
A
#
# COMPACT_ATOMS: atom_id res chain seq x y z
N MET A 1 8.93 15.15 5.96
CA MET A 1 9.29 14.08 5.00
C MET A 1 8.45 12.89 5.38
N ILE A 2 7.61 12.39 4.49
CA ILE A 2 6.82 11.19 4.81
C ILE A 2 7.77 10.00 4.77
N GLU A 3 7.91 9.32 5.89
CA GLU A 3 8.62 8.05 5.99
C GLU A 3 7.59 6.94 5.78
N LEU A 4 7.88 6.04 4.84
CA LEU A 4 7.11 4.83 4.68
C LEU A 4 7.73 3.78 5.58
N ILE A 5 6.91 3.00 6.25
CA ILE A 5 7.32 1.88 7.10
C ILE A 5 6.58 0.62 6.67
N ASN A 6 7.22 -0.54 6.75
CA ASN A 6 6.54 -1.80 6.50
C ASN A 6 5.89 -2.34 7.79
N LYS A 7 5.25 -3.52 7.71
CA LYS A 7 4.62 -4.18 8.86
C LYS A 7 5.58 -4.45 10.02
N ASP A 8 6.86 -4.64 9.73
CA ASP A 8 7.92 -4.90 10.71
C ASP A 8 8.52 -3.60 11.30
N GLY A 9 8.02 -2.43 10.88
CA GLY A 9 8.52 -1.12 11.33
C GLY A 9 9.82 -0.70 10.66
N LEU A 10 10.22 -1.35 9.57
CA LEU A 10 11.40 -0.98 8.79
C LEU A 10 11.06 0.12 7.78
N SER A 11 11.98 1.08 7.61
CA SER A 11 11.82 2.17 6.65
C SER A 11 11.83 1.65 5.20
N VAL A 12 10.76 1.95 4.47
CA VAL A 12 10.59 1.62 3.05
C VAL A 12 10.92 2.85 2.21
N SER A 13 11.64 2.63 1.11
CA SER A 13 11.91 3.70 0.16
C SER A 13 10.64 4.13 -0.57
N LYS A 14 10.45 5.43 -0.75
CA LYS A 14 9.28 6.07 -1.41
C LYS A 14 9.22 5.87 -2.93
N ASN A 15 9.89 4.85 -3.45
CA ASN A 15 9.98 4.58 -4.87
C ASN A 15 8.98 3.48 -5.24
N SER A 16 8.28 3.64 -6.35
CA SER A 16 7.29 2.67 -6.87
C SER A 16 7.82 1.25 -6.87
N LYS A 17 9.10 1.06 -7.22
CA LYS A 17 9.75 -0.25 -7.22
C LYS A 17 9.90 -0.85 -5.83
N ALA A 18 10.33 -0.05 -4.85
CA ALA A 18 10.53 -0.51 -3.48
C ALA A 18 9.18 -0.86 -2.82
N ILE A 19 8.16 -0.03 -3.05
CA ILE A 19 6.80 -0.28 -2.56
C ILE A 19 6.23 -1.57 -3.20
N HIS A 20 6.43 -1.74 -4.51
CA HIS A 20 6.02 -2.97 -5.20
C HIS A 20 6.73 -4.21 -4.64
N GLU A 21 8.04 -4.16 -4.43
CA GLU A 21 8.78 -5.29 -3.84
C GLU A 21 8.29 -5.60 -2.43
N GLU A 22 8.07 -4.59 -1.58
CA GLU A 22 7.58 -4.81 -0.21
C GLU A 22 6.15 -5.40 -0.20
N LEU A 23 5.29 -4.98 -1.12
CA LEU A 23 3.90 -5.46 -1.23
C LEU A 23 3.79 -6.88 -1.80
N PHE A 24 4.60 -7.25 -2.79
CA PHE A 24 4.46 -8.54 -3.48
C PHE A 24 5.45 -9.61 -3.03
N ARG A 25 6.61 -9.20 -2.51
CA ARG A 25 7.74 -10.07 -2.18
C ARG A 25 8.15 -9.97 -0.70
N GLY A 26 7.92 -8.81 -0.08
CA GLY A 26 8.21 -8.57 1.32
C GLY A 26 7.04 -8.91 2.23
N THR A 27 6.72 -7.97 3.12
CA THR A 27 5.73 -8.11 4.19
C THR A 27 4.28 -8.00 3.73
N GLY A 28 4.06 -7.52 2.50
CA GLY A 28 2.72 -7.32 1.96
C GLY A 28 2.02 -6.07 2.47
N CYS A 29 2.72 -5.19 3.19
CA CYS A 29 2.14 -3.97 3.75
C CYS A 29 3.17 -2.84 3.83
N VAL A 30 2.76 -1.65 3.41
CA VAL A 30 3.50 -0.40 3.53
C VAL A 30 2.56 0.64 4.11
N MET A 31 2.98 1.27 5.19
CA MET A 31 2.25 2.30 5.91
C MET A 31 3.01 3.61 5.78
N GLY A 32 2.30 4.71 5.66
CA GLY A 32 2.87 6.06 5.71
C GLY A 32 1.97 6.97 6.53
N ASP A 33 2.46 8.17 6.78
CA ASP A 33 1.71 9.18 7.53
C ASP A 33 0.40 9.52 6.80
N GLY A 34 -0.74 9.12 7.37
CA GLY A 34 -2.08 9.38 6.84
C GLY A 34 -2.67 8.30 5.91
N ALA A 35 -1.88 7.35 5.39
CA ALA A 35 -2.39 6.28 4.52
C ALA A 35 -1.54 5.00 4.61
N SER A 36 -2.17 3.86 4.36
CA SER A 36 -1.55 2.55 4.32
C SER A 36 -1.95 1.81 3.04
N ILE A 37 -1.04 1.03 2.47
CA ILE A 37 -1.26 0.16 1.30
C ILE A 37 -0.81 -1.26 1.65
N PHE A 38 -1.64 -2.26 1.35
CA PHE A 38 -1.33 -3.65 1.66
C PHE A 38 -1.98 -4.61 0.66
N VAL A 39 -1.39 -5.79 0.48
CA VAL A 39 -1.95 -6.84 -0.37
C VAL A 39 -2.82 -7.77 0.48
N GLN A 40 -4.07 -7.92 0.08
CA GLN A 40 -5.00 -8.89 0.62
C GLN A 40 -5.12 -10.06 -0.37
N ASN A 41 -4.87 -11.28 0.10
CA ASN A 41 -5.09 -12.49 -0.69
C ASN A 41 -6.51 -12.97 -0.41
N GLU A 42 -7.38 -12.89 -1.41
CA GLU A 42 -8.75 -13.40 -1.31
C GLU A 42 -8.82 -14.88 -1.72
N SER A 43 -7.91 -15.30 -2.59
CA SER A 43 -7.69 -16.69 -2.98
C SER A 43 -6.24 -16.91 -3.44
N ILE A 44 -5.88 -18.16 -3.76
CA ILE A 44 -4.52 -18.53 -4.22
C ILE A 44 -4.12 -17.73 -5.48
N THR A 45 -5.08 -17.49 -6.37
CA THR A 45 -4.89 -16.77 -7.64
C THR A 45 -5.33 -15.31 -7.59
N GLU A 46 -6.13 -14.93 -6.61
CA GLU A 46 -6.75 -13.60 -6.55
C GLU A 46 -6.15 -12.80 -5.40
N LYS A 47 -5.35 -11.81 -5.79
CA LYS A 47 -4.73 -10.85 -4.90
C LYS A 47 -5.28 -9.47 -5.21
N TYR A 48 -5.62 -8.75 -4.15
CA TYR A 48 -6.09 -7.37 -4.22
C TYR A 48 -5.13 -6.49 -3.44
N ILE A 49 -4.90 -5.29 -3.95
CA ILE A 49 -4.19 -4.24 -3.24
C ILE A 49 -5.26 -3.37 -2.58
N VAL A 50 -5.15 -3.20 -1.28
CA VAL A 50 -6.06 -2.41 -0.46
C VAL A 50 -5.30 -1.20 0.04
N ILE A 51 -5.91 -0.03 -0.07
CA ILE A 51 -5.38 1.22 0.45
C ILE A 51 -6.36 1.73 1.48
N SER A 52 -5.88 2.04 2.67
CA SER A 52 -6.68 2.54 3.78
C SER A 52 -6.15 3.88 4.22
N LYS A 53 -7.05 4.84 4.44
CA LYS A 53 -6.72 6.14 5.00
C LYS A 53 -6.81 6.05 6.52
N ASP A 54 -5.78 6.50 7.23
CA ASP A 54 -5.59 6.30 8.68
C ASP A 54 -6.77 6.84 9.52
N ASN A 55 -7.43 7.90 9.04
CA ASN A 55 -8.52 8.56 9.75
C ASN A 55 -9.93 8.01 9.45
N ASP A 56 -10.10 7.13 8.46
CA ASP A 56 -11.44 6.76 8.01
C ASP A 56 -11.49 5.36 7.41
N LEU A 57 -11.84 4.38 8.25
CA LEU A 57 -12.04 2.97 7.91
C LEU A 57 -13.09 2.74 6.81
N LYS A 58 -13.89 3.75 6.44
CA LYS A 58 -14.88 3.66 5.34
C LYS A 58 -14.33 4.08 3.98
N THR A 59 -13.07 4.53 3.93
CA THR A 59 -12.44 4.99 2.69
C THR A 59 -11.44 3.98 2.17
N ASP A 60 -11.56 2.69 2.50
CA ASP A 60 -10.71 1.70 1.87
C ASP A 60 -11.01 1.62 0.37
N GLN A 61 -9.96 1.66 -0.44
CA GLN A 61 -10.07 1.34 -1.86
C GLN A 61 -9.34 0.04 -2.16
N ARG A 62 -10.00 -0.80 -2.94
CA ARG A 62 -9.50 -2.10 -3.36
C ARG A 62 -9.28 -2.11 -4.86
N PHE A 63 -8.08 -2.51 -5.24
CA PHE A 63 -7.65 -2.67 -6.62
C PHE A 63 -7.24 -4.11 -6.85
N ALA A 64 -7.45 -4.65 -8.06
CA ALA A 64 -6.82 -5.91 -8.43
C ALA A 64 -5.28 -5.75 -8.37
N ALA A 65 -4.54 -6.80 -8.01
CA ALA A 65 -3.07 -6.76 -8.00
C ALA A 65 -2.46 -6.31 -9.34
N SER A 66 -3.14 -6.59 -10.46
CA SER A 66 -2.74 -6.13 -11.80
C SER A 66 -2.84 -4.61 -11.99
N ARG A 67 -3.59 -3.90 -11.14
CA ARG A 67 -3.79 -2.44 -11.14
C ARG A 67 -2.93 -1.75 -10.08
N PHE A 68 -1.70 -2.25 -9.89
CA PHE A 68 -0.76 -1.68 -8.93
C PHE A 68 -0.47 -0.19 -9.17
N ASP A 69 -0.40 0.23 -10.42
CA ASP A 69 -0.11 1.62 -10.78
C ASP A 69 -1.21 2.58 -10.29
N GLU A 70 -2.48 2.24 -10.53
CA GLU A 70 -3.64 3.00 -10.03
C GLU A 70 -3.65 3.06 -8.49
N ALA A 71 -3.38 1.92 -7.85
CA ALA A 71 -3.33 1.83 -6.40
C ALA A 71 -2.20 2.71 -5.82
N LEU A 72 -1.03 2.68 -6.45
CA LEU A 72 0.12 3.45 -6.02
C LEU A 72 -0.10 4.96 -6.21
N GLU A 73 -0.73 5.38 -7.31
CA GLU A 73 -1.07 6.78 -7.55
C GLU A 73 -2.01 7.30 -6.45
N LEU A 74 -3.06 6.54 -6.11
CA LEU A 74 -3.98 6.91 -5.03
C LEU A 74 -3.26 6.98 -3.68
N PHE A 75 -2.44 5.99 -3.36
CA PHE A 75 -1.66 5.96 -2.12
C PHE A 75 -0.77 7.21 -1.99
N GLN A 76 -0.02 7.56 -3.04
CA GLN A 76 0.82 8.76 -3.04
C GLN A 76 -0.01 10.05 -2.91
N LYS A 77 -1.18 10.09 -3.54
CA LYS A 77 -2.10 11.22 -3.42
C LYS A 77 -2.58 11.39 -1.97
N TRP A 78 -2.92 10.30 -1.29
CA TRP A 78 -3.38 10.35 0.10
C TRP A 78 -2.27 10.67 1.09
N LEU A 79 -1.04 10.22 0.83
CA LEU A 79 0.13 10.62 1.61
C LEU A 79 0.41 12.12 1.46
N SER A 80 0.17 12.70 0.28
CA SER A 80 0.46 14.13 0.03
C SER A 80 -0.64 15.09 0.50
N GLN A 81 -1.71 14.60 1.13
CA GLN A 81 -2.83 15.39 1.64
C GLN A 81 -2.71 15.67 3.14
#